data_AF-A0A976K9Z6-F1
#
_entry.id   AF-A0A976K9Z6-F1
#
_cell.length_a   1.000
_cell.length_b   1.000
_cell.length_c   1.000
_cell.angle_alpha   90.00
_cell.angle_beta   90.00
_cell.angle_gamma   90.00
#
_symmetry.space_group_name_H-M   'P 1'
#
loop_
_entity.id
_entity.type
_entity.pdbx_description
1 polymer ?
#
loop_
_entity_poly.entity_id
_entity_poly.type
_entity_poly.pdbx_seq_one_letter_code
_entity_poly.pdbx_strand_id
1 'polypeptide(L)'
;MKRRRKSGDSSTGSAGRRGERVRSDIWVEVEPKAKGGIQLELASRVEPYYGDSIRRQVAAGMSTLGVDNARVAIEDAGALPFVIAARLEAAVRAAGHQPAAPLLPERTVEPAPSDRDRLRRSRLYLPGNEPKFFINAGLHGPDAVILDLEDSVAPDAKTDARLLVRNALRTVDFHGAERMVRINQLPLGFDDLAEIVPQHPELILIPKVERPDQVREVDAIIAEALGGSERPLWLMPILESALGIEHAFDIARASDRVAALTIGLEDYSADIGVPRSADGIESMYARRRTINAAKAARVQAIDSVYSDVDNVEGLESWCLASKQIGFEGMGCLHPRQIEVIHAAYKPTEPEIEKALRIVAAFERAEAEGLAVVSLGSKMIDPPVVKQAQRLVAQARELGVISEDESATEAEK
;
A
#
# COMPACT_ATOMS: atom_id res chain seq x y z
N MET A 1 34.52 -22.44 -5.21
CA MET A 1 35.79 -21.89 -4.66
C MET A 1 35.46 -20.61 -3.90
N LYS A 2 35.20 -20.72 -2.59
CA LYS A 2 34.75 -19.61 -1.71
C LYS A 2 35.90 -18.62 -1.49
N ARG A 3 35.81 -17.40 -2.03
CA ARG A 3 36.67 -16.30 -1.62
C ARG A 3 36.25 -15.86 -0.22
N ARG A 4 37.00 -16.28 0.80
CA ARG A 4 37.03 -15.63 2.11
C ARG A 4 37.40 -14.15 1.88
N ARG A 5 36.47 -13.22 2.14
CA ARG A 5 36.80 -11.80 2.26
C ARG A 5 37.80 -11.65 3.42
N LYS A 6 38.94 -11.01 3.15
CA LYS A 6 39.91 -10.64 4.17
C LYS A 6 39.23 -9.70 5.18
N SER A 7 39.28 -10.07 6.46
CA SER A 7 39.03 -9.17 7.58
C SER A 7 40.12 -8.09 7.59
N GLY A 8 39.78 -6.83 7.31
CA GLY A 8 40.73 -5.73 7.48
C GLY A 8 40.51 -4.43 6.68
N ASP A 9 39.58 -4.35 5.72
CA ASP A 9 39.25 -3.07 5.07
C ASP A 9 37.92 -2.53 5.61
N SER A 10 37.97 -1.38 6.28
CA SER A 10 36.78 -0.58 6.63
C SER A 10 36.16 -0.06 5.34
N SER A 11 35.09 -0.70 4.85
CA SER A 11 34.34 -0.19 3.71
C SER A 11 33.50 1.01 4.14
N THR A 12 33.62 2.12 3.41
CA THR A 12 32.69 3.25 3.52
C THR A 12 31.31 2.82 3.03
N GLY A 13 30.27 3.10 3.80
CA GLY A 13 28.87 2.91 3.43
C GLY A 13 28.15 4.24 3.29
N SER A 14 27.19 4.34 2.36
CA SER A 14 26.33 5.51 2.27
C SER A 14 24.89 5.14 1.95
N ALA A 15 23.97 6.03 2.31
CA ALA A 15 22.54 5.89 2.07
C ALA A 15 21.86 7.26 1.95
N GLY A 16 20.65 7.28 1.38
CA GLY A 16 19.89 8.50 1.14
C GLY A 16 20.38 9.32 -0.05
N ARG A 17 19.76 10.49 -0.23
CA ARG A 17 19.95 11.33 -1.42
C ARG A 17 20.52 12.69 -1.06
N ARG A 18 21.35 13.22 -1.97
CA ARG A 18 21.97 14.56 -1.87
C ARG A 18 21.72 15.39 -3.12
N GLY A 19 21.89 16.71 -3.01
CA GLY A 19 21.79 17.64 -4.13
C GLY A 19 20.61 18.62 -4.05
N GLU A 20 20.65 19.64 -4.89
CA GLU A 20 19.78 20.83 -4.82
C GLU A 20 18.29 20.53 -4.90
N ARG A 21 17.89 19.47 -5.61
CA ARG A 21 16.48 19.07 -5.79
C ARG A 21 15.95 18.14 -4.71
N VAL A 22 16.80 17.65 -3.81
CA VAL A 22 16.39 16.77 -2.70
C VAL A 22 15.61 17.58 -1.66
N ARG A 23 14.56 16.97 -1.09
CA ARG A 23 13.68 17.55 -0.07
C ARG A 23 13.30 16.47 0.93
N SER A 24 13.21 16.84 2.20
CA SER A 24 12.76 15.97 3.30
C SER A 24 13.57 14.67 3.43
N ASP A 25 14.82 14.70 2.99
CA ASP A 25 15.73 13.56 2.97
C ASP A 25 17.14 14.00 3.36
N ILE A 26 17.99 13.02 3.65
CA ILE A 26 19.34 13.19 4.18
C ILE A 26 20.25 12.15 3.54
N TRP A 27 21.38 12.59 3.02
CA TRP A 27 22.46 11.68 2.64
C TRP A 27 23.40 11.50 3.83
N VAL A 28 23.72 10.24 4.13
CA VAL A 28 24.63 9.87 5.21
C VAL A 28 25.71 8.98 4.63
N GLU A 29 26.97 9.29 4.93
CA GLU A 29 28.12 8.43 4.70
C GLU A 29 28.79 8.09 6.02
N VAL A 30 29.08 6.81 6.22
CA VAL A 30 29.73 6.28 7.41
C VAL A 30 31.00 5.57 6.98
N GLU A 31 32.12 6.02 7.52
CA GLU A 31 33.43 5.38 7.38
C GLU A 31 33.89 4.92 8.78
N PRO A 32 33.76 3.61 9.10
CA PRO A 32 34.21 3.06 10.37
C PRO A 32 35.70 3.31 10.61
N LYS A 33 36.09 3.62 11.85
CA LYS A 33 37.47 3.86 12.27
C LYS A 33 37.85 2.95 13.44
N ALA A 34 39.14 2.72 13.63
CA ALA A 34 39.62 1.91 14.75
C ALA A 34 39.56 2.66 16.11
N LYS A 35 39.63 4.00 16.09
CA LYS A 35 39.65 4.87 17.28
C LYS A 35 39.29 6.31 16.89
N GLY A 36 39.05 7.16 17.89
CA GLY A 36 38.88 8.61 17.70
C GLY A 36 37.46 9.13 17.89
N GLY A 37 36.53 8.28 18.35
CA GLY A 37 35.14 8.65 18.58
C GLY A 37 34.35 8.89 17.28
N ILE A 38 33.14 9.42 17.42
CA ILE A 38 32.31 9.84 16.30
C ILE A 38 32.73 11.24 15.85
N GLN A 39 33.23 11.34 14.61
CA GLN A 39 33.60 12.60 13.96
C GLN A 39 32.49 12.96 12.97
N LEU A 40 31.61 13.90 13.36
CA LEU A 40 30.42 14.26 12.60
C LEU A 40 30.59 15.59 11.84
N GLU A 41 30.56 15.51 10.52
CA GLU A 41 30.46 16.64 9.59
C GLU A 41 28.99 16.76 9.13
N LEU A 42 28.37 17.92 9.38
CA LEU A 42 26.97 18.19 9.00
C LEU A 42 26.93 19.43 8.12
N ALA A 43 26.34 19.29 6.93
CA ALA A 43 25.84 20.38 6.12
C ALA A 43 24.31 20.25 6.04
N SER A 44 23.57 21.19 6.61
CA SER A 44 22.10 21.15 6.63
C SER A 44 21.48 22.46 6.16
N ARG A 45 20.43 22.37 5.33
CA ARG A 45 19.63 23.54 4.93
C ARG A 45 18.83 24.14 6.08
N VAL A 46 18.64 23.38 7.16
CA VAL A 46 17.91 23.80 8.35
C VAL A 46 18.83 23.90 9.58
N GLU A 47 20.15 23.95 9.36
CA GLU A 47 21.15 23.99 10.43
C GLU A 47 20.90 25.09 11.48
N PRO A 48 20.52 26.34 11.11
CA PRO A 48 20.27 27.40 12.09
C PRO A 48 19.17 27.09 13.12
N TYR A 49 18.25 26.17 12.78
CA TYR A 49 17.11 25.82 13.61
C TYR A 49 17.24 24.43 14.24
N TYR A 50 17.77 23.45 13.51
CA TYR A 50 17.73 22.04 13.91
C TYR A 50 19.10 21.34 13.90
N GLY A 51 20.20 22.06 13.62
CA GLY A 51 21.55 21.48 13.53
C GLY A 51 21.95 20.68 14.78
N ASP A 52 21.76 21.26 15.97
CA ASP A 52 22.07 20.59 17.23
C ASP A 52 21.21 19.34 17.48
N SER A 53 19.94 19.38 17.04
CA SER A 53 19.03 18.25 17.14
C SER A 53 19.48 17.10 16.26
N ILE A 54 19.83 17.38 15.01
CA ILE A 54 20.35 16.40 14.05
C ILE A 54 21.64 15.76 14.61
N ARG A 55 22.58 16.57 15.12
CA ARG A 55 23.83 16.08 15.70
C ARG A 55 23.60 15.14 16.89
N ARG A 56 22.70 15.51 17.82
CA ARG A 56 22.34 14.66 18.95
C ARG A 56 21.69 13.35 18.50
N GLN A 57 20.75 13.42 17.55
CA GLN A 57 20.07 12.24 17.03
C GLN A 57 21.04 11.27 16.36
N VAL A 58 21.98 11.78 15.56
CA VAL A 58 22.99 10.95 14.90
C VAL A 58 23.93 10.32 15.92
N ALA A 59 24.41 11.08 16.91
CA ALA A 59 25.27 10.53 17.96
C ALA A 59 24.57 9.41 18.76
N ALA A 60 23.31 9.62 19.16
CA ALA A 60 22.50 8.60 19.84
C ALA A 60 22.23 7.38 18.94
N GLY A 61 21.98 7.62 17.66
CA GLY A 61 21.80 6.57 16.65
C GLY A 61 23.04 5.71 16.48
N MET A 62 24.22 6.31 16.37
CA MET A 62 25.50 5.58 16.28
C MET A 62 25.75 4.71 17.51
N SER A 63 25.46 5.24 18.71
CA SER A 63 25.54 4.46 19.96
C SER A 63 24.57 3.27 19.96
N THR A 64 23.34 3.47 19.50
CA THR A 64 22.32 2.39 19.42
C THR A 64 22.73 1.31 18.43
N LEU A 65 23.33 1.70 17.31
CA LEU A 65 23.85 0.78 16.29
C LEU A 65 25.15 0.07 16.71
N GLY A 66 25.73 0.45 17.87
CA GLY A 66 26.97 -0.13 18.38
C GLY A 66 28.22 0.33 17.62
N VAL A 67 28.23 1.57 17.12
CA VAL A 67 29.38 2.16 16.43
C VAL A 67 29.96 3.29 17.30
N ASP A 68 31.14 3.05 17.86
CA ASP A 68 31.82 4.02 18.74
C ASP A 68 32.83 4.93 18.02
N ASN A 69 33.35 4.47 16.87
CA ASN A 69 34.44 5.13 16.15
C ASN A 69 34.14 5.17 14.65
N ALA A 70 33.82 6.35 14.12
CA ALA A 70 33.54 6.53 12.70
C ALA A 70 33.68 8.01 12.30
N ARG A 71 34.02 8.24 11.03
CA ARG A 71 33.71 9.51 10.38
C ARG A 71 32.30 9.41 9.80
N VAL A 72 31.48 10.41 10.08
CA VAL A 72 30.10 10.50 9.59
C VAL A 72 29.96 11.83 8.85
N ALA A 73 29.69 11.76 7.55
CA ALA A 73 29.42 12.93 6.73
C ALA A 73 27.94 12.98 6.35
N ILE A 74 27.33 14.15 6.52
CA ILE A 74 25.90 14.36 6.32
C ILE A 74 25.64 15.56 5.41
N GLU A 75 24.78 15.35 4.41
CA GLU A 75 24.11 16.42 3.67
C GLU A 75 22.59 16.31 3.91
N ASP A 76 22.03 17.23 4.68
CA ASP A 76 20.62 17.25 5.08
C ASP A 76 19.81 18.30 4.32
N ALA A 77 18.67 17.85 3.78
CA ALA A 77 17.69 18.68 3.08
C ALA A 77 16.35 18.77 3.84
N GLY A 78 16.42 18.88 5.17
CA GLY A 78 15.25 18.99 6.05
C GLY A 78 14.58 17.65 6.35
N ALA A 79 15.38 16.60 6.54
CA ALA A 79 14.89 15.27 6.87
C ALA A 79 14.19 15.25 8.24
N LEU A 80 13.09 14.50 8.32
CA LEU A 80 12.42 14.25 9.59
C LEU A 80 13.16 13.18 10.42
N PRO A 81 12.94 13.09 11.74
CA PRO A 81 13.67 12.17 12.60
C PRO A 81 13.62 10.71 12.15
N PHE A 82 12.49 10.21 11.66
CA PHE A 82 12.37 8.82 11.19
C PHE A 82 13.23 8.53 9.95
N VAL A 83 13.43 9.55 9.10
CA VAL A 83 14.28 9.50 7.90
C VAL A 83 15.74 9.47 8.31
N ILE A 84 16.16 10.37 9.22
CA ILE A 84 17.53 10.41 9.77
C ILE A 84 17.92 9.04 10.35
N ALA A 85 17.03 8.45 11.16
CA ALA A 85 17.23 7.11 11.71
C ALA A 85 17.40 6.04 10.62
N ALA A 86 16.53 6.03 9.62
CA ALA A 86 16.57 5.04 8.55
C ALA A 86 17.85 5.13 7.70
N ARG A 87 18.21 6.34 7.25
CA ARG A 87 19.39 6.57 6.40
C ARG A 87 20.69 6.30 7.18
N LEU A 88 20.74 6.64 8.46
CA LEU A 88 21.90 6.35 9.31
C LEU A 88 22.13 4.85 9.45
N GLU A 89 21.08 4.09 9.79
CA GLU A 89 21.17 2.63 9.88
C GLU A 89 21.54 1.99 8.54
N ALA A 90 20.95 2.46 7.44
CA ALA A 90 21.28 2.00 6.10
C ALA A 90 22.76 2.21 5.76
N ALA A 91 23.30 3.40 6.05
CA ALA A 91 24.71 3.72 5.80
C ALA A 91 25.65 2.85 6.67
N VAL A 92 25.30 2.61 7.94
CA VAL A 92 26.06 1.71 8.83
C VAL A 92 26.05 0.26 8.31
N ARG A 93 24.88 -0.26 7.90
CA ARG A 93 24.77 -1.59 7.30
C ARG A 93 25.58 -1.69 5.99
N ALA A 94 25.53 -0.65 5.14
CA ALA A 94 26.28 -0.58 3.89
C ALA A 94 27.81 -0.53 4.12
N ALA A 95 28.26 0.01 5.25
CA ALA A 95 29.66 0.01 5.66
C ALA A 95 30.16 -1.37 6.12
N GLY A 96 29.29 -2.40 6.11
CA GLY A 96 29.61 -3.76 6.52
C GLY A 96 29.51 -4.00 8.03
N HIS A 97 28.98 -3.03 8.78
CA HIS A 97 28.72 -3.17 10.22
C HIS A 97 27.34 -3.79 10.45
N GLN A 98 27.27 -4.81 11.30
CA GLN A 98 26.00 -5.38 11.75
C GLN A 98 25.51 -4.60 12.97
N PRO A 99 24.35 -3.92 12.90
CA PRO A 99 23.81 -3.19 14.04
C PRO A 99 23.57 -4.08 15.26
N ALA A 100 23.91 -3.57 16.45
CA ALA A 100 23.59 -4.26 17.71
C ALA A 100 22.08 -4.36 17.96
N ALA A 101 21.34 -3.33 17.53
CA ALA A 101 19.88 -3.25 17.56
C ALA A 101 19.39 -2.42 16.36
N PRO A 102 18.13 -2.60 15.90
CA PRO A 102 17.56 -1.73 14.88
C PRO A 102 17.36 -0.31 15.44
N LEU A 103 17.64 0.70 14.61
CA LEU A 103 17.43 2.10 14.97
C LEU A 103 15.99 2.50 14.63
N LEU A 104 15.09 2.19 15.56
CA LEU A 104 13.67 2.47 15.46
C LEU A 104 13.33 3.81 16.13
N PRO A 105 12.61 4.72 15.44
CA PRO A 105 12.05 5.89 16.10
C PRO A 105 10.99 5.46 17.13
N GLU A 106 10.74 6.33 18.11
CA GLU A 106 9.60 6.17 19.00
C GLU A 106 8.30 6.06 18.17
N ARG A 107 7.42 5.13 18.55
CA ARG A 107 6.15 4.97 17.86
C ARG A 107 5.22 6.09 18.31
N THR A 108 4.88 6.99 17.40
CA THR A 108 3.96 8.10 17.66
C THR A 108 2.58 7.87 17.05
N VAL A 109 2.47 6.88 16.16
CA VAL A 109 1.20 6.48 15.52
C VAL A 109 0.95 5.00 15.76
N GLU A 110 -0.15 4.71 16.44
CA GLU A 110 -0.69 3.35 16.53
C GLU A 110 -1.97 3.28 15.69
N PRO A 111 -1.92 2.65 14.52
CA PRO A 111 -3.11 2.43 13.69
C PRO A 111 -4.18 1.59 14.39
N ALA A 112 -5.45 1.90 14.12
CA ALA A 112 -6.52 0.92 14.32
C ALA A 112 -6.31 -0.30 13.38
N PRO A 113 -6.73 -1.51 13.76
CA PRO A 113 -6.84 -2.61 12.81
C PRO A 113 -7.74 -2.24 11.61
N SER A 114 -7.36 -2.66 10.41
CA SER A 114 -8.20 -2.49 9.21
C SER A 114 -9.16 -3.67 9.07
N ASP A 115 -10.40 -3.39 8.68
CA ASP A 115 -11.36 -4.44 8.34
C ASP A 115 -11.02 -5.11 7.00
N ARG A 116 -11.29 -6.41 6.91
CA ARG A 116 -11.06 -7.19 5.68
C ARG A 116 -11.75 -6.57 4.47
N ASP A 117 -13.01 -6.20 4.64
CA ASP A 117 -13.88 -5.76 3.54
C ASP A 117 -13.96 -4.21 3.42
N ARG A 118 -13.08 -3.48 4.11
CA ARG A 118 -12.97 -2.01 4.04
C ARG A 118 -12.90 -1.50 2.60
N LEU A 119 -13.49 -0.33 2.33
CA LEU A 119 -13.40 0.35 1.04
C LEU A 119 -11.95 0.66 0.62
N ARG A 120 -11.63 0.34 -0.64
CA ARG A 120 -10.31 0.54 -1.28
C ARG A 120 -10.45 1.16 -2.67
N ARG A 121 -11.26 2.22 -2.82
CA ARG A 121 -11.55 2.86 -4.11
C ARG A 121 -10.28 3.44 -4.74
N SER A 122 -9.46 4.11 -3.93
CA SER A 122 -8.16 4.66 -4.34
C SER A 122 -7.02 4.14 -3.47
N ARG A 123 -5.93 3.71 -4.12
CA ARG A 123 -4.71 3.26 -3.44
C ARG A 123 -3.50 4.01 -4.00
N LEU A 124 -2.97 4.95 -3.22
CA LEU A 124 -1.91 5.86 -3.65
C LEU A 124 -0.54 5.21 -3.53
N TYR A 125 0.13 4.97 -4.65
CA TYR A 125 1.51 4.47 -4.67
C TYR A 125 2.50 5.56 -4.27
N LEU A 126 3.36 5.24 -3.30
CA LEU A 126 4.42 6.10 -2.78
C LEU A 126 5.75 5.34 -2.86
N PRO A 127 6.74 5.81 -3.62
CA PRO A 127 8.04 5.16 -3.67
C PRO A 127 8.70 5.06 -2.30
N GLY A 128 9.07 3.84 -1.90
CA GLY A 128 9.56 3.52 -0.55
C GLY A 128 10.86 4.23 -0.16
N ASN A 129 11.58 4.79 -1.14
CA ASN A 129 12.82 5.54 -0.95
C ASN A 129 12.67 7.07 -1.05
N GLU A 130 11.44 7.60 -1.16
CA GLU A 130 11.14 9.04 -1.35
C GLU A 130 10.32 9.60 -0.17
N PRO A 131 10.96 9.91 0.97
CA PRO A 131 10.26 10.27 2.22
C PRO A 131 9.38 11.51 2.10
N LYS A 132 9.71 12.44 1.19
CA LYS A 132 8.92 13.65 0.92
C LYS A 132 7.46 13.34 0.56
N PHE A 133 7.18 12.17 -0.02
CA PHE A 133 5.83 11.80 -0.42
C PHE A 133 5.01 11.24 0.74
N PHE A 134 5.65 10.73 1.80
CA PHE A 134 4.93 10.10 2.91
C PHE A 134 4.24 11.14 3.79
N ILE A 135 4.94 12.24 4.07
CA ILE A 135 4.54 13.26 5.06
C ILE A 135 3.16 13.84 4.77
N ASN A 136 2.84 14.03 3.49
CA ASN A 136 1.60 14.69 3.06
C ASN A 136 0.59 13.75 2.40
N ALA A 137 0.92 12.46 2.23
CA ALA A 137 0.07 11.54 1.47
C ALA A 137 -1.36 11.44 2.05
N GLY A 138 -1.47 11.35 3.37
CA GLY A 138 -2.76 11.25 4.06
C GLY A 138 -3.64 12.50 3.89
N LEU A 139 -3.05 13.69 3.72
CA LEU A 139 -3.79 14.95 3.56
C LEU A 139 -4.65 14.98 2.29
N HIS A 140 -4.33 14.13 1.32
CA HIS A 140 -5.07 14.01 0.07
C HIS A 140 -6.27 13.05 0.16
N GLY A 141 -6.52 12.44 1.33
CA GLY A 141 -7.67 11.57 1.58
C GLY A 141 -7.78 10.32 0.69
N PRO A 142 -6.68 9.60 0.35
CA PRO A 142 -6.84 8.31 -0.31
C PRO A 142 -7.47 7.29 0.65
N ASP A 143 -8.18 6.28 0.12
CA ASP A 143 -8.68 5.19 0.99
C ASP A 143 -7.50 4.38 1.57
N ALA A 144 -6.41 4.27 0.80
CA ALA A 144 -5.18 3.60 1.19
C ALA A 144 -3.92 4.25 0.60
N VAL A 145 -2.78 4.06 1.27
CA VAL A 145 -1.44 4.35 0.76
C VAL A 145 -0.67 3.06 0.58
N ILE A 146 0.08 2.93 -0.52
CA ILE A 146 0.98 1.83 -0.80
C ILE A 146 2.41 2.35 -0.67
N LEU A 147 3.08 1.97 0.40
CA LEU A 147 4.52 2.19 0.56
C LEU A 147 5.25 1.13 -0.25
N ASP A 148 5.81 1.54 -1.38
CA ASP A 148 6.29 0.61 -2.41
C ASP A 148 7.78 0.30 -2.26
N LEU A 149 8.11 -0.97 -2.02
CA LEU A 149 9.50 -1.46 -1.96
C LEU A 149 9.96 -2.08 -3.28
N GLU A 150 9.08 -2.15 -4.28
CA GLU A 150 9.28 -2.93 -5.49
C GLU A 150 9.62 -2.02 -6.70
N ASP A 151 8.83 -1.98 -7.79
CA ASP A 151 9.26 -1.34 -9.05
C ASP A 151 9.73 0.11 -8.96
N SER A 152 9.19 0.90 -8.01
CA SER A 152 9.60 2.31 -7.85
C SER A 152 10.96 2.49 -7.16
N VAL A 153 11.59 1.40 -6.71
CA VAL A 153 12.86 1.41 -5.97
C VAL A 153 13.93 0.65 -6.74
N ALA A 154 15.04 1.34 -7.04
CA ALA A 154 16.20 0.74 -7.69
C ALA A 154 16.81 -0.40 -6.83
N PRO A 155 17.42 -1.44 -7.44
CA PRO A 155 17.95 -2.60 -6.72
C PRO A 155 18.93 -2.28 -5.58
N ASP A 156 19.79 -1.27 -5.77
CA ASP A 156 20.78 -0.82 -4.78
C ASP A 156 20.15 -0.02 -3.62
N ALA A 157 18.97 0.54 -3.82
CA ALA A 157 18.22 1.31 -2.84
C ALA A 157 17.21 0.49 -2.02
N LYS A 158 17.05 -0.82 -2.27
CA LYS A 158 16.02 -1.67 -1.62
C LYS A 158 16.15 -1.73 -0.11
N THR A 159 17.38 -1.93 0.39
CA THR A 159 17.63 -1.96 1.84
C THR A 159 17.31 -0.62 2.49
N ASP A 160 17.71 0.47 1.85
CA ASP A 160 17.45 1.82 2.33
C ASP A 160 15.95 2.14 2.36
N ALA A 161 15.22 1.79 1.29
CA ALA A 161 13.77 1.92 1.21
C ALA A 161 13.05 1.11 2.30
N ARG A 162 13.47 -0.13 2.54
CA ARG A 162 12.88 -1.00 3.57
C ARG A 162 12.96 -0.38 4.95
N LEU A 163 14.14 0.12 5.35
CA LEU A 163 14.32 0.77 6.65
C LEU A 163 13.53 2.08 6.75
N LEU A 164 13.41 2.81 5.64
CA LEU A 164 12.63 4.03 5.59
C LEU A 164 11.12 3.76 5.76
N VAL A 165 10.57 2.78 5.03
CA VAL A 165 9.16 2.34 5.16
C VAL A 165 8.90 1.81 6.56
N ARG A 166 9.78 0.97 7.11
CA ARG A 166 9.72 0.46 8.49
C ARG A 166 9.57 1.60 9.49
N ASN A 167 10.41 2.63 9.37
CA ASN A 167 10.39 3.77 10.28
C ASN A 167 9.16 4.66 10.06
N ALA A 168 8.73 4.84 8.81
CA ALA A 168 7.53 5.62 8.46
C ALA A 168 6.26 5.02 9.08
N LEU A 169 6.11 3.69 9.07
CA LEU A 169 4.97 2.99 9.68
C LEU A 169 4.79 3.25 11.19
N ARG A 170 5.85 3.71 11.87
CA ARG A 170 5.83 4.02 13.31
C ARG A 170 5.48 5.48 13.60
N THR A 171 5.72 6.39 12.65
CA THR A 171 5.73 7.84 12.93
C THR A 171 4.84 8.69 12.04
N VAL A 172 4.57 8.25 10.81
CA VAL A 172 3.79 9.04 9.85
C VAL A 172 2.31 8.75 10.06
N ASP A 173 1.54 9.81 10.30
CA ASP A 173 0.08 9.74 10.32
C ASP A 173 -0.44 9.89 8.88
N PHE A 174 -1.14 8.86 8.41
CA PHE A 174 -1.77 8.85 7.10
C PHE A 174 -3.26 9.23 7.15
N HIS A 175 -3.69 9.87 8.24
CA HIS A 175 -5.02 10.46 8.42
C HIS A 175 -6.16 9.47 8.15
N GLY A 176 -5.99 8.24 8.62
CA GLY A 176 -6.96 7.16 8.51
C GLY A 176 -6.90 6.34 7.22
N ALA A 177 -6.03 6.67 6.26
CA ALA A 177 -5.79 5.82 5.09
C ALA A 177 -5.17 4.48 5.51
N GLU A 178 -5.62 3.38 4.91
CA GLU A 178 -5.06 2.05 5.17
C GLU A 178 -3.58 2.01 4.74
N ARG A 179 -2.69 1.61 5.63
CA ARG A 179 -1.24 1.56 5.37
C ARG A 179 -0.89 0.21 4.79
N MET A 180 -0.74 0.20 3.48
CA MET A 180 -0.31 -0.96 2.71
C MET A 180 1.18 -0.90 2.40
N VAL A 181 1.82 -2.06 2.28
CA VAL A 181 3.21 -2.18 1.80
C VAL A 181 3.26 -3.15 0.63
N ARG A 182 3.78 -2.71 -0.52
CA ARG A 182 4.13 -3.61 -1.61
C ARG A 182 5.56 -4.10 -1.39
N ILE A 183 5.69 -5.36 -0.98
CA ILE A 183 7.01 -5.98 -0.80
C ILE A 183 7.64 -6.26 -2.15
N ASN A 184 8.93 -6.58 -2.16
CA ASN A 184 9.62 -7.09 -3.34
C ASN A 184 9.10 -8.48 -3.72
N GLN A 185 9.28 -8.83 -4.99
CA GLN A 185 9.09 -10.19 -5.45
C GLN A 185 9.95 -11.17 -4.62
N LEU A 186 9.40 -12.35 -4.36
CA LEU A 186 10.12 -13.41 -3.66
C LEU A 186 11.34 -13.87 -4.48
N PRO A 187 12.48 -14.17 -3.82
CA PRO A 187 12.66 -14.32 -2.38
C PRO A 187 13.02 -13.02 -1.62
N LEU A 188 13.30 -11.89 -2.29
CA LEU A 188 13.71 -10.65 -1.61
C LEU A 188 12.62 -10.12 -0.67
N GLY A 189 11.35 -10.35 -1.00
CA GLY A 189 10.21 -10.00 -0.15
C GLY A 189 10.24 -10.62 1.25
N PHE A 190 10.97 -11.71 1.49
CA PHE A 190 11.10 -12.29 2.82
C PHE A 190 11.84 -11.34 3.79
N ASP A 191 12.87 -10.64 3.31
CA ASP A 191 13.58 -9.63 4.10
C ASP A 191 12.68 -8.42 4.39
N ASP A 192 11.81 -8.07 3.44
CA ASP A 192 10.82 -7.00 3.65
C ASP A 192 9.86 -7.38 4.77
N LEU A 193 9.27 -8.58 4.72
CA LEU A 193 8.31 -9.05 5.73
C LEU A 193 8.92 -9.02 7.14
N ALA A 194 10.15 -9.48 7.30
CA ALA A 194 10.82 -9.52 8.60
C ALA A 194 11.00 -8.13 9.24
N GLU A 195 11.30 -7.11 8.45
CA GLU A 195 11.45 -5.73 8.96
C GLU A 195 10.10 -5.01 9.08
N ILE A 196 9.14 -5.29 8.20
CA ILE A 196 7.89 -4.55 8.05
C ILE A 196 6.77 -5.07 8.94
N VAL A 197 6.53 -6.39 9.01
CA VAL A 197 5.38 -6.97 9.73
C VAL A 197 5.35 -6.55 11.21
N PRO A 198 6.48 -6.54 11.95
CA PRO A 198 6.49 -6.07 13.35
C PRO A 198 6.11 -4.58 13.52
N GLN A 199 6.06 -3.81 12.44
CA GLN A 199 5.68 -2.39 12.48
C GLN A 199 4.19 -2.14 12.26
N HIS A 200 3.38 -3.19 12.20
CA HIS A 200 1.92 -3.14 12.09
C HIS A 200 1.44 -2.49 10.78
N PRO A 201 1.89 -2.92 9.57
CA PRO A 201 1.14 -2.63 8.34
C PRO A 201 -0.28 -3.21 8.46
N GLU A 202 -1.23 -2.68 7.70
CA GLU A 202 -2.60 -3.23 7.66
C GLU A 202 -2.77 -4.24 6.53
N LEU A 203 -2.02 -4.08 5.45
CA LEU A 203 -2.08 -4.97 4.28
C LEU A 203 -0.72 -5.09 3.59
N ILE A 204 -0.37 -6.30 3.15
CA ILE A 204 0.78 -6.57 2.28
C ILE A 204 0.32 -6.86 0.86
N LEU A 205 0.86 -6.14 -0.11
CA LEU A 205 0.75 -6.51 -1.52
C LEU A 205 1.90 -7.44 -1.90
N ILE A 206 1.56 -8.58 -2.51
CA ILE A 206 2.54 -9.55 -3.00
C ILE A 206 2.63 -9.37 -4.51
N PRO A 207 3.73 -8.82 -5.06
CA PRO A 207 3.86 -8.66 -6.50
C PRO A 207 4.15 -10.00 -7.18
N LYS A 208 3.82 -10.06 -8.47
CA LYS A 208 4.24 -11.07 -9.45
C LYS A 208 3.88 -12.48 -9.00
N VAL A 209 2.66 -12.63 -8.50
CA VAL A 209 2.16 -13.91 -8.00
C VAL A 209 1.64 -14.75 -9.16
N GLU A 210 2.22 -15.93 -9.31
CA GLU A 210 1.84 -16.89 -10.35
C GLU A 210 1.28 -18.18 -9.76
N ARG A 211 1.57 -18.49 -8.50
CA ARG A 211 1.17 -19.74 -7.84
C ARG A 211 0.63 -19.48 -6.44
N PRO A 212 -0.38 -20.24 -5.99
CA PRO A 212 -0.94 -20.11 -4.64
C PRO A 212 0.09 -20.37 -3.53
N ASP A 213 1.12 -21.18 -3.78
CA ASP A 213 2.16 -21.46 -2.78
C ASP A 213 2.97 -20.23 -2.39
N GLN A 214 3.18 -19.28 -3.32
CA GLN A 214 3.85 -18.01 -3.00
C GLN A 214 3.07 -17.21 -1.94
N VAL A 215 1.73 -17.27 -1.98
CA VAL A 215 0.88 -16.62 -0.98
C VAL A 215 0.97 -17.35 0.36
N ARG A 216 0.99 -18.69 0.36
CA ARG A 216 1.14 -19.51 1.57
C ARG A 216 2.50 -19.30 2.25
N GLU A 217 3.57 -19.18 1.46
CA GLU A 217 4.91 -18.86 1.96
C GLU A 217 4.93 -17.50 2.66
N VAL A 218 4.32 -16.47 2.06
CA VAL A 218 4.18 -15.14 2.68
C VAL A 218 3.36 -15.20 3.97
N ASP A 219 2.22 -15.91 3.97
CA ASP A 219 1.37 -16.05 5.16
C ASP A 219 2.10 -16.75 6.32
N ALA A 220 2.87 -17.81 6.02
CA ALA A 220 3.67 -18.50 7.03
C ALA A 220 4.72 -17.59 7.69
N ILE A 221 5.41 -16.77 6.89
CA ILE A 221 6.41 -15.81 7.40
C ILE A 221 5.74 -14.69 8.21
N ILE A 222 4.57 -14.22 7.77
CA ILE A 222 3.77 -13.27 8.55
C ILE A 222 3.38 -13.87 9.90
N ALA A 223 2.91 -15.12 9.93
CA ALA A 223 2.52 -15.79 11.17
C ALA A 223 3.70 -15.91 12.15
N GLU A 224 4.90 -16.24 11.64
CA GLU A 224 6.13 -16.25 12.43
C GLU A 224 6.48 -14.86 12.98
N ALA A 225 6.49 -13.84 12.11
CA ALA A 225 6.84 -12.47 12.49
C ALA A 225 5.83 -11.82 13.47
N LEU A 226 4.56 -12.22 13.42
CA LEU A 226 3.53 -11.78 14.37
C LEU A 226 3.72 -12.38 15.77
N GLY A 227 4.44 -13.49 15.91
CA GLY A 227 4.78 -14.07 17.21
C GLY A 227 3.58 -14.38 18.12
N GLY A 228 2.42 -14.70 17.53
CA GLY A 228 1.16 -14.94 18.25
C GLY A 228 0.27 -13.70 18.44
N SER A 229 0.64 -12.55 17.88
CA SER A 229 -0.24 -11.37 17.83
C SER A 229 -1.52 -11.68 17.03
N GLU A 230 -2.68 -11.36 17.62
CA GLU A 230 -3.99 -11.50 16.98
C GLU A 230 -4.34 -10.30 16.08
N ARG A 231 -3.44 -9.31 15.95
CA ARG A 231 -3.68 -8.14 15.11
C ARG A 231 -3.93 -8.57 13.66
N PRO A 232 -5.08 -8.18 13.06
CA PRO A 232 -5.34 -8.45 11.65
C PRO A 232 -4.26 -7.86 10.74
N LEU A 233 -3.82 -8.67 9.78
CA LEU A 233 -2.94 -8.29 8.68
C LEU A 233 -3.43 -9.01 7.43
N TRP A 234 -3.73 -8.24 6.39
CA TRP A 234 -4.33 -8.74 5.17
C TRP A 234 -3.32 -8.87 4.02
N LEU A 235 -3.69 -9.65 3.01
CA LEU A 235 -2.91 -9.88 1.80
C LEU A 235 -3.69 -9.43 0.55
N MET A 236 -2.95 -8.87 -0.39
CA MET A 236 -3.43 -8.57 -1.74
C MET A 236 -2.41 -9.05 -2.79
N PRO A 237 -2.56 -10.26 -3.32
CA PRO A 237 -1.78 -10.71 -4.47
C PRO A 237 -1.99 -9.83 -5.70
N ILE A 238 -0.91 -9.46 -6.37
CA ILE A 238 -0.91 -8.79 -7.67
C ILE A 238 -0.76 -9.84 -8.77
N LEU A 239 -1.75 -9.91 -9.66
CA LEU A 239 -1.75 -10.75 -10.84
C LEU A 239 -1.25 -9.93 -12.02
N GLU A 240 -0.07 -10.24 -12.53
CA GLU A 240 0.59 -9.44 -13.56
C GLU A 240 1.34 -10.29 -14.60
N SER A 241 0.98 -11.57 -14.71
CA SER A 241 1.39 -12.47 -15.79
C SER A 241 0.21 -13.33 -16.24
N ALA A 242 0.27 -13.89 -17.45
CA ALA A 242 -0.74 -14.82 -17.97
C ALA A 242 -0.93 -16.01 -17.03
N LEU A 243 0.16 -16.54 -16.46
CA LEU A 243 0.09 -17.66 -15.52
C LEU A 243 -0.62 -17.28 -14.22
N GLY A 244 -0.34 -16.08 -13.67
CA GLY A 244 -1.04 -15.57 -12.50
C GLY A 244 -2.54 -15.38 -12.74
N ILE A 245 -2.91 -14.91 -13.94
CA ILE A 245 -4.31 -14.76 -14.35
C ILE A 245 -5.03 -16.13 -14.42
N GLU A 246 -4.41 -17.15 -14.98
CA GLU A 246 -5.00 -18.49 -15.04
C GLU A 246 -5.20 -19.09 -13.64
N HIS A 247 -4.25 -18.88 -12.73
CA HIS A 247 -4.33 -19.34 -11.33
C HIS A 247 -5.08 -18.40 -10.38
N ALA A 248 -5.71 -17.34 -10.88
CA ALA A 248 -6.29 -16.27 -10.06
C ALA A 248 -7.18 -16.76 -8.90
N PHE A 249 -8.03 -17.77 -9.14
CA PHE A 249 -8.94 -18.29 -8.11
C PHE A 249 -8.20 -19.05 -7.01
N ASP A 250 -7.23 -19.89 -7.37
CA ASP A 250 -6.43 -20.65 -6.41
C ASP A 250 -5.56 -19.72 -5.57
N ILE A 251 -5.00 -18.68 -6.19
CA ILE A 251 -4.26 -17.61 -5.52
C ILE A 251 -5.17 -16.88 -4.51
N ALA A 252 -6.40 -16.52 -4.90
CA ALA A 252 -7.35 -15.85 -4.01
C ALA A 252 -7.77 -16.71 -2.80
N ARG A 253 -7.75 -18.03 -2.94
CA ARG A 253 -8.12 -19.00 -1.89
C ARG A 253 -6.92 -19.53 -1.10
N ALA A 254 -5.71 -19.06 -1.40
CA ALA A 254 -4.49 -19.62 -0.85
C ALA A 254 -4.33 -19.37 0.67
N SER A 255 -4.93 -18.29 1.19
CA SER A 255 -4.91 -17.93 2.61
C SER A 255 -6.20 -17.17 3.00
N ASP A 256 -6.65 -17.33 4.23
CA ASP A 256 -7.78 -16.56 4.79
C ASP A 256 -7.44 -15.07 5.00
N ARG A 257 -6.15 -14.72 4.96
CA ARG A 257 -5.69 -13.32 4.98
C ARG A 257 -5.91 -12.60 3.66
N VAL A 258 -6.20 -13.29 2.56
CA VAL A 258 -6.46 -12.61 1.30
C VAL A 258 -7.75 -11.81 1.42
N ALA A 259 -7.62 -10.48 1.35
CA ALA A 259 -8.72 -9.53 1.40
C ALA A 259 -9.11 -9.04 0.00
N ALA A 260 -8.15 -9.03 -0.93
CA ALA A 260 -8.35 -8.56 -2.29
C ALA A 260 -7.42 -9.26 -3.28
N LEU A 261 -7.81 -9.28 -4.56
CA LEU A 261 -6.91 -9.45 -5.69
C LEU A 261 -6.76 -8.13 -6.43
N THR A 262 -5.58 -7.86 -6.96
CA THR A 262 -5.37 -6.76 -7.89
C THR A 262 -4.62 -7.21 -9.14
N ILE A 263 -4.80 -6.47 -10.23
CA ILE A 263 -4.15 -6.75 -11.52
C ILE A 263 -3.09 -5.67 -11.80
N GLY A 264 -1.92 -6.08 -12.29
CA GLY A 264 -0.86 -5.19 -12.78
C GLY A 264 -0.81 -5.20 -14.30
N LEU A 265 -1.32 -4.14 -14.94
CA LEU A 265 -1.53 -4.17 -16.40
C LEU A 265 -0.27 -3.93 -17.23
N GLU A 266 0.70 -3.15 -16.74
CA GLU A 266 1.95 -2.90 -17.48
C GLU A 266 2.77 -4.19 -17.62
N ASP A 267 2.99 -4.89 -16.51
CA ASP A 267 3.72 -6.16 -16.50
C ASP A 267 2.93 -7.28 -17.20
N TYR A 268 1.61 -7.33 -17.04
CA TYR A 268 0.77 -8.29 -17.77
C TYR A 268 0.86 -8.09 -19.29
N SER A 269 0.75 -6.85 -19.76
CA SER A 269 0.86 -6.51 -21.18
C SER A 269 2.24 -6.87 -21.74
N ALA A 270 3.31 -6.65 -20.96
CA ALA A 270 4.64 -7.09 -21.32
C ALA A 270 4.76 -8.62 -21.42
N ASP A 271 4.17 -9.36 -20.47
CA ASP A 271 4.19 -10.83 -20.43
C ASP A 271 3.47 -11.46 -21.64
N ILE A 272 2.31 -10.94 -22.03
CA ILE A 272 1.58 -11.42 -23.22
C ILE A 272 2.10 -10.81 -24.54
N GLY A 273 3.08 -9.91 -24.49
CA GLY A 273 3.77 -9.37 -25.65
C GLY A 273 2.97 -8.35 -26.48
N VAL A 274 2.10 -7.56 -25.85
CA VAL A 274 1.27 -6.55 -26.54
C VAL A 274 1.33 -5.19 -25.82
N PRO A 275 1.24 -4.06 -26.55
CA PRO A 275 1.19 -2.74 -25.93
C PRO A 275 -0.16 -2.50 -25.25
N ARG A 276 -0.17 -1.57 -24.28
CA ARG A 276 -1.39 -1.08 -23.65
C ARG A 276 -2.27 -0.37 -24.69
N SER A 277 -3.57 -0.67 -24.69
CA SER A 277 -4.55 0.09 -25.48
C SER A 277 -5.39 1.01 -24.60
N ALA A 278 -5.91 2.10 -25.18
CA ALA A 278 -6.72 3.07 -24.45
C ALA A 278 -8.06 2.48 -23.97
N ASP A 279 -8.62 1.53 -24.72
CA ASP A 279 -9.86 0.82 -24.38
C ASP A 279 -9.64 -0.46 -23.55
N GLY A 280 -8.38 -0.88 -23.36
CA GLY A 280 -8.00 -2.04 -22.56
C GLY A 280 -8.38 -3.40 -23.18
N ILE A 281 -8.61 -3.48 -24.49
CA ILE A 281 -9.05 -4.70 -25.19
C ILE A 281 -8.07 -5.87 -25.00
N GLU A 282 -6.78 -5.59 -24.96
CA GLU A 282 -5.68 -6.54 -24.75
C GLU A 282 -5.72 -7.18 -23.35
N SER A 283 -6.27 -6.45 -22.37
CA SER A 283 -6.38 -6.88 -20.98
C SER A 283 -7.77 -7.40 -20.59
N MET A 284 -8.72 -7.42 -21.54
CA MET A 284 -10.13 -7.70 -21.25
C MET A 284 -10.34 -9.09 -20.61
N TYR A 285 -9.66 -10.12 -21.11
CA TYR A 285 -9.75 -11.46 -20.51
C TYR A 285 -9.20 -11.48 -19.08
N ALA A 286 -7.99 -10.95 -18.88
CA ALA A 286 -7.33 -10.93 -17.58
C ALA A 286 -8.12 -10.18 -16.51
N ARG A 287 -8.66 -9.00 -16.86
CA ARG A 287 -9.51 -8.20 -15.98
C ARG A 287 -10.76 -8.98 -15.57
N ARG A 288 -11.50 -9.58 -16.52
CA ARG A 288 -12.71 -10.37 -16.23
C ARG A 288 -12.41 -11.64 -15.44
N ARG A 289 -11.32 -12.34 -15.77
CA ARG A 289 -10.86 -13.54 -15.06
C ARG A 289 -10.51 -13.24 -13.60
N THR A 290 -9.86 -12.11 -13.35
CA THR A 290 -9.52 -11.59 -12.00
C THR A 290 -10.78 -11.31 -11.19
N ILE A 291 -11.76 -10.62 -11.78
CA ILE A 291 -13.03 -10.31 -11.10
C ILE A 291 -13.77 -11.59 -10.71
N ASN A 292 -13.94 -12.53 -11.66
CA ASN A 292 -14.61 -13.79 -11.38
C ASN A 292 -13.90 -14.59 -10.28
N ALA A 293 -12.57 -14.65 -10.30
CA ALA A 293 -11.78 -15.28 -9.23
C ALA A 293 -12.04 -14.64 -7.87
N ALA A 294 -11.91 -13.30 -7.80
CA ALA A 294 -12.05 -12.55 -6.57
C ALA A 294 -13.45 -12.73 -5.97
N LYS A 295 -14.51 -12.57 -6.78
CA LYS A 295 -15.89 -12.72 -6.32
C LYS A 295 -16.21 -14.17 -5.91
N ALA A 296 -15.69 -15.16 -6.64
CA ALA A 296 -15.85 -16.57 -6.25
C ALA A 296 -15.16 -16.89 -4.92
N ALA A 297 -14.01 -16.25 -4.64
CA ALA A 297 -13.29 -16.38 -3.37
C ALA A 297 -13.82 -15.47 -2.26
N ARG A 298 -14.82 -14.60 -2.55
CA ARG A 298 -15.39 -13.59 -1.63
C ARG A 298 -14.32 -12.62 -1.11
N VAL A 299 -13.49 -12.14 -2.02
CA VAL A 299 -12.49 -11.09 -1.80
C VAL A 299 -12.75 -9.94 -2.77
N GLN A 300 -12.21 -8.76 -2.48
CA GLN A 300 -12.36 -7.61 -3.35
C GLN A 300 -11.60 -7.80 -4.68
N ALA A 301 -12.12 -7.22 -5.75
CA ALA A 301 -11.41 -7.11 -7.02
C ALA A 301 -10.99 -5.65 -7.22
N ILE A 302 -9.68 -5.40 -7.39
CA ILE A 302 -9.15 -4.04 -7.53
C ILE A 302 -8.36 -3.89 -8.83
N ASP A 303 -8.70 -2.87 -9.62
CA ASP A 303 -8.05 -2.63 -10.91
C ASP A 303 -6.63 -2.02 -10.75
N SER A 304 -5.90 -1.99 -11.86
CA SER A 304 -4.55 -1.47 -12.01
C SER A 304 -4.49 0.05 -11.88
N VAL A 305 -3.28 0.61 -11.98
CA VAL A 305 -3.05 2.05 -12.11
C VAL A 305 -3.44 2.56 -13.51
N TYR A 306 -3.78 3.84 -13.59
CA TYR A 306 -3.84 4.61 -14.85
C TYR A 306 -2.60 5.49 -14.95
N SER A 307 -1.77 5.25 -15.96
CA SER A 307 -0.40 5.80 -16.05
C SER A 307 -0.35 7.26 -16.50
N ASP A 308 -1.30 7.70 -17.32
CA ASP A 308 -1.36 9.10 -17.76
C ASP A 308 -2.01 9.98 -16.68
N VAL A 309 -1.16 10.62 -15.87
CA VAL A 309 -1.57 11.46 -14.75
C VAL A 309 -2.27 12.75 -15.22
N ASP A 310 -1.95 13.25 -16.42
CA ASP A 310 -2.48 14.52 -16.90
C ASP A 310 -3.81 14.35 -17.65
N ASN A 311 -4.12 13.13 -18.12
CA ASN A 311 -5.37 12.81 -18.81
C ASN A 311 -6.52 12.44 -17.86
N VAL A 312 -7.18 13.46 -17.33
CA VAL A 312 -8.28 13.33 -16.37
C VAL A 312 -9.52 12.66 -16.99
N GLU A 313 -9.89 13.03 -18.21
CA GLU A 313 -11.05 12.48 -18.92
C GLU A 313 -10.86 10.99 -19.25
N GLY A 314 -9.63 10.62 -19.62
CA GLY A 314 -9.23 9.23 -19.86
C GLY A 314 -9.28 8.40 -18.58
N LEU A 315 -8.83 8.95 -17.45
CA LEU A 315 -8.95 8.32 -16.14
C LEU A 315 -10.43 8.10 -15.76
N GLU A 316 -11.29 9.12 -15.91
CA GLU A 316 -12.72 9.01 -15.60
C GLU A 316 -13.38 7.89 -16.41
N SER A 317 -13.15 7.89 -17.72
CA SER A 317 -13.66 6.86 -18.64
C SER A 317 -13.18 5.46 -18.24
N TRP A 318 -11.90 5.33 -17.87
CA TRP A 318 -11.33 4.07 -17.39
C TRP A 318 -11.97 3.61 -16.07
N CYS A 319 -12.16 4.52 -15.11
CA CYS A 319 -12.79 4.22 -13.83
C CYS A 319 -14.22 3.68 -14.01
N LEU A 320 -15.02 4.36 -14.84
CA LEU A 320 -16.40 3.96 -15.13
C LEU A 320 -16.45 2.58 -15.80
N ALA A 321 -15.59 2.32 -16.78
CA ALA A 321 -15.48 1.01 -17.42
C ALA A 321 -15.05 -0.09 -16.43
N SER A 322 -14.13 0.23 -15.53
CA SER A 322 -13.62 -0.70 -14.48
C SER A 322 -14.71 -1.06 -13.47
N LYS A 323 -15.43 -0.06 -12.97
CA LYS A 323 -16.60 -0.24 -12.09
C LYS A 323 -17.68 -1.07 -12.77
N GLN A 324 -17.96 -0.79 -14.04
CA GLN A 324 -19.02 -1.48 -14.80
C GLN A 324 -18.79 -2.99 -14.90
N ILE A 325 -17.54 -3.44 -15.00
CA ILE A 325 -17.22 -4.87 -15.07
C ILE A 325 -17.09 -5.53 -13.69
N GLY A 326 -17.09 -4.76 -12.60
CA GLY A 326 -17.17 -5.26 -11.23
C GLY A 326 -15.93 -5.07 -10.35
N PHE A 327 -14.96 -4.26 -10.78
CA PHE A 327 -13.90 -3.77 -9.88
C PHE A 327 -14.48 -2.80 -8.84
N GLU A 328 -13.83 -2.72 -7.68
CA GLU A 328 -14.27 -1.94 -6.52
C GLU A 328 -13.37 -0.74 -6.20
N GLY A 329 -12.28 -0.60 -6.96
CA GLY A 329 -11.32 0.47 -6.82
C GLY A 329 -10.15 0.27 -7.76
N MET A 330 -9.17 1.16 -7.68
CA MET A 330 -7.97 1.08 -8.50
C MET A 330 -6.74 1.73 -7.85
N GLY A 331 -5.58 1.52 -8.44
CA GLY A 331 -4.35 2.21 -8.03
C GLY A 331 -4.29 3.65 -8.56
N CYS A 332 -3.70 4.55 -7.79
CA CYS A 332 -3.35 5.90 -8.25
C CYS A 332 -1.86 6.20 -8.05
N LEU A 333 -1.29 6.91 -9.01
CA LEU A 333 0.12 7.32 -9.04
C LEU A 333 0.31 8.78 -8.58
N HIS A 334 -0.76 9.56 -8.57
CA HIS A 334 -0.72 10.97 -8.20
C HIS A 334 -1.97 11.38 -7.40
N PRO A 335 -1.85 12.24 -6.37
CA PRO A 335 -3.00 12.69 -5.56
C PRO A 335 -4.20 13.23 -6.35
N ARG A 336 -3.94 13.97 -7.43
CA ARG A 336 -4.99 14.49 -8.34
C ARG A 336 -5.95 13.42 -8.90
N GLN A 337 -5.55 12.15 -8.96
CA GLN A 337 -6.40 11.07 -9.45
C GLN A 337 -7.42 10.62 -8.39
N ILE A 338 -7.19 10.92 -7.11
CA ILE A 338 -8.02 10.42 -5.99
C ILE A 338 -9.46 10.89 -6.13
N GLU A 339 -9.69 12.18 -6.36
CA GLU A 339 -11.03 12.76 -6.45
C GLU A 339 -11.82 12.16 -7.61
N VAL A 340 -11.19 12.02 -8.78
CA VAL A 340 -11.78 11.43 -9.99
C VAL A 340 -12.17 9.96 -9.74
N ILE A 341 -11.28 9.19 -9.12
CA ILE A 341 -11.54 7.80 -8.77
C ILE A 341 -12.69 7.71 -7.76
N HIS A 342 -12.65 8.49 -6.69
CA HIS A 342 -13.70 8.49 -5.67
C HIS A 342 -15.07 8.85 -6.25
N ALA A 343 -15.14 9.84 -7.14
CA ALA A 343 -16.36 10.22 -7.83
C ALA A 343 -16.91 9.09 -8.71
N ALA A 344 -16.05 8.43 -9.50
CA ALA A 344 -16.48 7.34 -10.37
C ALA A 344 -17.01 6.11 -9.59
N TYR A 345 -16.36 5.76 -8.48
CA TYR A 345 -16.75 4.62 -7.64
C TYR A 345 -17.89 4.93 -6.65
N LYS A 346 -18.30 6.19 -6.51
CA LYS A 346 -19.48 6.58 -5.73
C LYS A 346 -20.78 6.12 -6.43
N PRO A 347 -21.76 5.54 -5.72
CA PRO A 347 -23.09 5.30 -6.27
C PRO A 347 -23.78 6.63 -6.63
N THR A 348 -24.45 6.66 -7.77
CA THR A 348 -25.18 7.86 -8.24
C THR A 348 -26.54 7.99 -7.56
N GLU A 349 -27.09 9.20 -7.48
CA GLU A 349 -28.43 9.44 -6.90
C GLU A 349 -29.52 8.53 -7.51
N PRO A 350 -29.61 8.35 -8.84
CA PRO A 350 -30.61 7.45 -9.42
C PRO A 350 -30.39 5.96 -9.04
N GLU A 351 -29.14 5.53 -8.87
CA GLU A 351 -28.83 4.17 -8.41
C GLU A 351 -29.27 3.97 -6.96
N ILE A 352 -29.01 4.96 -6.10
CA ILE A 352 -29.39 4.95 -4.68
C ILE A 352 -30.92 4.97 -4.53
N GLU A 353 -31.61 5.89 -5.21
CA GLU A 353 -33.07 6.01 -5.15
C GLU A 353 -33.75 4.70 -5.58
N LYS A 354 -33.28 4.10 -6.68
CA LYS A 354 -33.77 2.80 -7.14
C LYS A 354 -33.49 1.71 -6.12
N ALA A 355 -32.30 1.66 -5.53
CA ALA A 355 -31.95 0.65 -4.54
C ALA A 355 -32.78 0.79 -3.26
N LEU A 356 -32.98 2.00 -2.75
CA LEU A 356 -33.84 2.28 -1.59
C LEU A 356 -35.28 1.79 -1.83
N ARG A 357 -35.87 2.07 -3.00
CA ARG A 357 -37.21 1.58 -3.36
C ARG A 357 -37.30 0.05 -3.38
N ILE A 358 -36.26 -0.62 -3.89
CA ILE A 358 -36.20 -2.09 -3.92
C ILE A 358 -36.12 -2.66 -2.49
N VAL A 359 -35.28 -2.07 -1.64
CA VAL A 359 -35.13 -2.48 -0.23
C VAL A 359 -36.45 -2.26 0.53
N ALA A 360 -37.12 -1.12 0.33
CA ALA A 360 -38.42 -0.83 0.94
C ALA A 360 -39.47 -1.87 0.57
N ALA A 361 -39.56 -2.21 -0.73
CA ALA A 361 -40.50 -3.20 -1.21
C ALA A 361 -40.22 -4.59 -0.62
N PHE A 362 -38.95 -4.95 -0.45
CA PHE A 362 -38.55 -6.22 0.18
C PHE A 362 -38.92 -6.26 1.67
N GLU A 363 -38.60 -5.22 2.44
CA GLU A 363 -38.93 -5.14 3.86
C GLU A 363 -40.44 -5.23 4.12
N ARG A 364 -41.26 -4.59 3.26
CA ARG A 364 -42.73 -4.70 3.31
C ARG A 364 -43.21 -6.12 3.00
N ALA A 365 -42.68 -6.73 1.94
CA ALA A 365 -43.05 -8.10 1.57
C ALA A 365 -42.70 -9.09 2.69
N GLU A 366 -41.53 -8.95 3.34
CA GLU A 366 -41.16 -9.77 4.50
C GLU A 366 -42.11 -9.55 5.69
N ALA A 367 -42.47 -8.30 6.00
CA ALA A 367 -43.41 -7.98 7.07
C ALA A 367 -44.82 -8.55 6.83
N GLU A 368 -45.24 -8.67 5.57
CA GLU A 368 -46.51 -9.26 5.15
C GLU A 368 -46.43 -10.79 4.95
N GLY A 369 -45.26 -11.40 5.13
CA GLY A 369 -45.04 -12.84 4.92
C GLY A 369 -45.13 -13.28 3.46
N LEU A 370 -44.93 -12.35 2.52
CA LEU A 370 -44.96 -12.61 1.08
C LEU A 370 -43.58 -13.05 0.58
N ALA A 371 -43.54 -14.15 -0.17
CA ALA A 371 -42.31 -14.65 -0.78
C ALA A 371 -41.86 -13.84 -2.02
N VAL A 372 -42.72 -12.97 -2.54
CA VAL A 372 -42.53 -12.27 -3.82
C VAL A 372 -42.53 -10.77 -3.59
N VAL A 373 -41.41 -10.12 -3.94
CA VAL A 373 -41.30 -8.66 -3.91
C VAL A 373 -41.78 -8.09 -5.23
N SER A 374 -42.68 -7.10 -5.18
CA SER A 374 -43.12 -6.36 -6.37
C SER A 374 -42.85 -4.87 -6.19
N LEU A 375 -42.30 -4.22 -7.23
CA LEU A 375 -42.17 -2.77 -7.30
C LEU A 375 -42.92 -2.27 -8.54
N GLY A 376 -44.07 -1.64 -8.33
CA GLY A 376 -45.02 -1.33 -9.39
C GLY A 376 -45.55 -2.62 -10.04
N SER A 377 -45.39 -2.75 -11.36
CA SER A 377 -45.83 -3.92 -12.13
C SER A 377 -44.75 -5.01 -12.30
N LYS A 378 -43.55 -4.82 -11.73
CA LYS A 378 -42.42 -5.73 -11.91
C LYS A 378 -42.14 -6.53 -10.65
N MET A 379 -42.00 -7.84 -10.83
CA MET A 379 -41.48 -8.75 -9.82
C MET A 379 -39.97 -8.53 -9.66
N ILE A 380 -39.49 -8.54 -8.42
CA ILE A 380 -38.08 -8.38 -8.09
C ILE A 380 -37.55 -9.69 -7.52
N ASP A 381 -36.54 -10.25 -8.19
CA ASP A 381 -35.89 -11.47 -7.76
C ASP A 381 -34.95 -11.23 -6.56
N PRO A 382 -34.75 -12.23 -5.67
CA PRO A 382 -33.85 -12.11 -4.51
C PRO A 382 -32.41 -11.62 -4.82
N PRO A 383 -31.76 -11.96 -5.95
CA PRO A 383 -30.45 -11.40 -6.30
C PRO A 383 -30.47 -9.89 -6.50
N VAL A 384 -31.56 -9.33 -7.04
CA VAL A 384 -31.72 -7.88 -7.26
C VAL A 384 -31.86 -7.15 -5.92
N VAL A 385 -32.61 -7.74 -4.97
CA VAL A 385 -32.69 -7.23 -3.60
C VAL A 385 -31.32 -7.18 -2.94
N LYS A 386 -30.53 -8.27 -3.02
CA LYS A 386 -29.18 -8.32 -2.44
C LYS A 386 -28.24 -7.28 -3.04
N GLN A 387 -28.35 -7.02 -4.35
CA GLN A 387 -27.58 -5.95 -4.99
C GLN A 387 -27.99 -4.57 -4.47
N ALA A 388 -29.29 -4.31 -4.35
CA ALA A 388 -29.81 -3.06 -3.79
C ALA A 388 -29.37 -2.83 -2.34
N GLN A 389 -29.46 -3.86 -1.48
CA GLN A 389 -29.01 -3.80 -0.09
C GLN A 389 -27.51 -3.46 0.01
N ARG A 390 -26.67 -4.08 -0.83
CA ARG A 390 -25.23 -3.76 -0.89
C ARG A 390 -24.97 -2.32 -1.32
N LEU A 391 -25.69 -1.84 -2.33
CA LEU A 391 -25.54 -0.47 -2.81
C LEU A 391 -25.95 0.56 -1.74
N VAL A 392 -27.04 0.30 -1.02
CA VAL A 392 -27.48 1.15 0.11
C VAL A 392 -26.45 1.13 1.24
N ALA A 393 -25.92 -0.05 1.61
CA ALA A 393 -24.88 -0.17 2.62
C ALA A 393 -23.62 0.63 2.22
N GLN A 394 -23.19 0.51 0.96
CA GLN A 394 -22.07 1.28 0.43
C GLN A 394 -22.35 2.79 0.44
N ALA A 395 -23.56 3.23 0.07
CA ALA A 395 -23.92 4.64 0.08
C ALA A 395 -23.89 5.24 1.50
N ARG A 396 -24.31 4.47 2.52
CA ARG A 396 -24.20 4.84 3.95
C ARG A 396 -22.74 4.91 4.42
N GLU A 397 -21.94 3.90 4.10
CA GLU A 397 -20.49 3.89 4.44
C GLU A 397 -19.76 5.10 3.84
N LEU A 398 -20.17 5.53 2.65
CA LEU A 398 -19.65 6.71 1.96
C LEU A 398 -20.23 8.04 2.45
N GLY A 399 -21.17 8.03 3.41
CA GLY A 399 -21.85 9.23 3.91
C GLY A 399 -22.68 9.97 2.86
N VAL A 400 -23.11 9.27 1.80
CA VAL A 400 -23.94 9.85 0.73
C VAL A 400 -25.40 9.97 1.16
N ILE A 401 -25.84 9.03 1.99
CA ILE A 401 -27.15 9.00 2.65
C ILE A 401 -26.94 8.77 4.13
N SER A 402 -27.88 9.23 4.97
CA SER A 402 -27.78 9.05 6.42
C SER A 402 -28.06 7.59 6.85
N GLU A 403 -27.59 7.18 8.03
CA GLU A 403 -27.92 5.86 8.58
C GLU A 403 -29.44 5.69 8.77
N ASP A 404 -30.11 6.79 9.13
CA ASP A 404 -31.55 6.87 9.39
C ASP A 404 -32.41 7.09 8.13
N GLU A 405 -31.79 7.33 6.96
CA GLU A 405 -32.51 7.45 5.70
C GLU A 405 -33.13 6.09 5.38
N SER A 406 -34.37 5.96 5.83
CA SER A 406 -35.16 4.76 5.71
C SER A 406 -35.64 4.63 4.28
N ALA A 407 -35.79 3.38 3.85
CA ALA A 407 -36.41 3.05 2.58
C ALA A 407 -37.87 3.58 2.47
N THR A 408 -38.44 4.09 3.59
CA THR A 408 -39.80 4.61 3.73
C THR A 408 -39.95 6.07 3.29
N GLU A 409 -38.89 6.88 3.23
CA GLU A 409 -38.98 8.31 2.86
C GLU A 409 -38.97 8.57 1.34
N ALA A 410 -38.51 7.63 0.52
CA ALA A 410 -38.41 7.76 -0.95
C ALA A 410 -39.78 7.69 -1.70
N GLU A 411 -40.89 7.79 -0.97
CA GLU A 411 -42.28 7.85 -1.47
C GLU A 411 -42.90 9.25 -1.43
N LYS A 412 -42.19 10.27 -0.95
CA LYS A 412 -42.53 11.67 -1.22
C LYS A 412 -41.83 12.16 -2.47
#